data_AF-R4R7R7-F1
#
_entry.id   AF-R4R7R7-F1
#
_cell.length_a   1.000
_cell.length_b   1.000
_cell.length_c   1.000
_cell.angle_alpha   90.00
_cell.angle_beta   90.00
_cell.angle_gamma   90.00
#
_symmetry.space_group_name_H-M   'P 1'
#
loop_
_entity.id
_entity.type
_entity.pdbx_description
1 polymer ?
#
loop_
_entity_poly.entity_id
_entity_poly.type
_entity_poly.pdbx_seq_one_letter_code
_entity_poly.pdbx_strand_id
1 'polypeptide(L)'
;THTVTIKNAAAGIVSSLRSDNFTSKPEEGKNLVRFVNNLPQTVNITMGDTTFGILEETSISNYSPFSGGRTYDIVITAGSTNCKPTSEKLGYGGAYTIVINECSGDVTQLRYIEDIQPNTVHMAWQIPQYFILTCGEVVFSVTGLEFSYSQAPSNMKSVLQAGWLLTVAVGNIIVLIVAGASKLSDQWAEYVLFAALLFAVCIIFAVMAYFYTYTDPNEVEAQLDEEEKKKQIKQDPDLH
;
A
#
# COMPACT_ATOMS: atom_id res chain seq x y z
N THR A 1 -20.76 7.25 3.54
CA THR A 1 -20.06 8.42 4.14
C THR A 1 -21.05 9.56 4.24
N HIS A 2 -20.94 10.48 5.21
CA HIS A 2 -21.85 11.63 5.30
C HIS A 2 -21.03 12.92 5.30
N THR A 3 -21.41 13.89 4.47
CA THR A 3 -20.86 15.25 4.53
C THR A 3 -21.88 16.16 5.22
N VAL A 4 -21.44 16.84 6.26
CA VAL A 4 -22.20 17.88 6.95
C VAL A 4 -21.59 19.23 6.61
N THR A 5 -22.39 20.12 6.04
CA THR A 5 -21.99 21.52 5.89
C THR A 5 -22.62 22.32 7.03
N ILE A 6 -21.81 23.04 7.79
CA ILE A 6 -22.26 23.93 8.87
C ILE A 6 -21.81 25.35 8.53
N LYS A 7 -22.77 26.25 8.42
CA LYS A 7 -22.53 27.68 8.17
C LYS A 7 -23.09 28.49 9.33
N ASN A 8 -22.27 29.40 9.85
CA ASN A 8 -22.73 30.42 10.80
C ASN A 8 -23.18 31.65 10.01
N ALA A 9 -24.49 31.82 9.83
CA ALA A 9 -25.09 32.94 9.12
C ALA A 9 -25.61 34.00 10.10
N ALA A 10 -25.83 35.23 9.61
CA ALA A 10 -26.35 36.32 10.43
C ALA A 10 -27.74 36.02 11.04
N ALA A 11 -28.52 35.11 10.42
CA ALA A 11 -29.84 34.68 10.88
C ALA A 11 -29.81 33.43 11.79
N GLY A 12 -28.63 32.85 12.06
CA GLY A 12 -28.45 31.63 12.84
C GLY A 12 -27.51 30.61 12.20
N ILE A 13 -27.37 29.44 12.83
CA ILE A 13 -26.57 28.33 12.31
C ILE A 13 -27.42 27.54 11.31
N VAL A 14 -26.98 27.48 10.05
CA VAL A 14 -27.60 26.66 9.00
C VAL A 14 -26.76 25.41 8.81
N SER A 15 -27.38 24.23 8.84
CA SER A 15 -26.70 22.96 8.56
C SER A 15 -27.40 22.19 7.45
N SER A 16 -26.62 21.60 6.54
CA SER A 16 -27.11 20.67 5.53
C SER A 16 -26.38 19.34 5.67
N LEU A 17 -27.14 18.24 5.70
CA LEU A 17 -26.61 16.88 5.73
C LEU A 17 -26.82 16.26 4.35
N ARG A 18 -25.73 15.81 3.72
CA ARG A 18 -25.79 14.99 2.51
C ARG A 18 -25.22 13.61 2.79
N SER A 19 -25.99 12.60 2.42
CA SER A 19 -25.49 11.22 2.38
C SER A 19 -24.64 11.05 1.12
N ASP A 20 -23.35 10.83 1.31
CA ASP A 20 -22.42 10.52 0.22
C ASP A 20 -22.30 9.00 0.11
N ASN A 21 -22.87 8.45 -0.95
CA ASN A 21 -22.82 7.02 -1.25
C ASN A 21 -21.50 6.62 -1.92
N PHE A 22 -20.38 7.19 -1.45
CA PHE A 22 -19.05 6.89 -1.97
C PHE A 22 -18.16 6.37 -0.86
N THR A 23 -17.64 5.17 -1.07
CA THR A 23 -16.71 4.46 -0.19
C THR A 23 -15.43 4.07 -0.93
N SER A 24 -15.30 4.35 -2.23
CA SER A 24 -14.19 3.88 -3.07
C SER A 24 -13.56 4.95 -3.95
N LYS A 25 -12.27 4.75 -4.26
CA LYS A 25 -11.46 5.61 -5.12
C LYS A 25 -11.96 5.52 -6.57
N PRO A 26 -11.85 6.59 -7.38
CA PRO A 26 -12.29 6.57 -8.78
C PRO A 26 -11.47 5.55 -9.58
N GLU A 27 -12.14 4.65 -10.30
CA GLU A 27 -11.49 3.48 -10.93
C GLU A 27 -10.51 3.84 -12.06
N GLU A 28 -10.71 4.96 -12.76
CA GLU A 28 -9.93 5.31 -13.96
C GLU A 28 -8.79 6.32 -13.69
N GLY A 29 -8.43 6.57 -12.42
CA GLY A 29 -7.43 7.61 -12.08
C GLY A 29 -7.87 9.04 -12.41
N LYS A 30 -9.15 9.22 -12.77
CA LYS A 30 -9.82 10.52 -12.87
C LYS A 30 -10.04 11.10 -11.49
N ASN A 31 -10.03 12.42 -11.38
CA ASN A 31 -10.37 13.11 -10.15
C ASN A 31 -11.87 13.31 -10.07
N LEU A 32 -12.46 13.13 -8.90
CA LEU A 32 -13.84 13.52 -8.65
C LEU A 32 -13.86 14.93 -8.09
N VAL A 33 -14.64 15.82 -8.69
CA VAL A 33 -14.78 17.19 -8.19
C VAL A 33 -16.25 17.43 -7.87
N ARG A 34 -16.52 18.07 -6.74
CA ARG A 34 -17.84 18.60 -6.39
C ARG A 34 -17.73 20.04 -5.90
N PHE A 35 -18.83 20.75 -5.96
CA PHE A 35 -18.94 22.13 -5.49
C PHE A 35 -19.91 22.25 -4.32
N VAL A 36 -19.60 23.17 -3.41
CA VAL A 36 -20.48 23.59 -2.32
C VAL A 36 -20.70 25.08 -2.42
N ASN A 37 -21.97 25.49 -2.46
CA ASN A 37 -22.33 26.89 -2.50
C ASN A 37 -22.39 27.48 -1.08
N ASN A 38 -21.45 28.36 -0.72
CA ASN A 38 -21.52 29.11 0.55
C ASN A 38 -22.08 30.54 0.35
N LEU A 39 -22.51 30.90 -0.85
CA LEU A 39 -23.11 32.21 -1.13
C LEU A 39 -24.60 32.22 -0.73
N PRO A 40 -25.16 33.38 -0.36
CA PRO A 40 -26.57 33.52 0.03
C PRO A 40 -27.54 33.47 -1.16
N GLN A 41 -27.03 33.35 -2.39
CA GLN A 41 -27.80 33.32 -3.63
C GLN A 41 -27.57 32.01 -4.37
N THR A 42 -28.49 31.67 -5.27
CA THR A 42 -28.34 30.50 -6.14
C THR A 42 -27.21 30.74 -7.14
N VAL A 43 -26.41 29.69 -7.37
CA VAL A 43 -25.29 29.75 -8.31
C VAL A 43 -25.38 28.64 -9.35
N ASN A 44 -25.07 28.98 -10.59
CA ASN A 44 -24.86 28.01 -11.66
C ASN A 44 -23.36 27.87 -11.90
N ILE A 45 -22.86 26.63 -11.87
CA ILE A 45 -21.43 26.34 -11.93
C ILE A 45 -21.15 25.44 -13.13
N THR A 46 -20.16 25.84 -13.90
CA THR A 46 -19.61 25.06 -15.01
C THR A 46 -18.10 24.99 -14.87
N MET A 47 -17.51 23.84 -15.17
CA MET A 47 -16.07 23.63 -15.10
C MET A 47 -15.63 22.90 -16.36
N GLY A 48 -14.87 23.58 -17.22
CA GLY A 48 -14.62 23.09 -18.58
C GLY A 48 -15.93 22.82 -19.32
N ASP A 49 -16.14 21.55 -19.72
CA ASP A 49 -17.32 21.13 -20.50
C ASP A 49 -18.48 20.59 -19.64
N THR A 50 -18.28 20.43 -18.33
CA THR A 50 -19.30 19.85 -17.43
C THR A 50 -20.03 20.92 -16.62
N THR A 51 -21.35 20.76 -16.53
CA THR A 51 -22.21 21.64 -15.74
C THR A 51 -22.67 20.92 -14.49
N PHE A 52 -22.64 21.62 -13.35
CA PHE A 52 -23.02 21.05 -12.05
C PHE A 52 -24.46 21.38 -11.66
N GLY A 53 -25.18 22.10 -12.52
CA GLY A 53 -26.53 22.57 -12.27
C GLY A 53 -26.59 23.79 -11.35
N ILE A 54 -27.81 24.12 -10.93
CA ILE A 54 -28.08 25.25 -10.04
C ILE A 54 -27.99 24.75 -8.59
N LEU A 55 -27.16 25.41 -7.80
CA LEU A 55 -26.98 25.15 -6.38
C LEU A 55 -27.60 26.27 -5.55
N GLU A 56 -28.47 25.89 -4.61
CA GLU A 56 -29.00 26.76 -3.55
C GLU A 56 -27.97 27.02 -2.45
N GLU A 57 -28.26 27.95 -1.54
CA GLU A 57 -27.40 28.25 -0.40
C GLU A 57 -27.13 26.98 0.44
N THR A 58 -25.86 26.71 0.75
CA THR A 58 -25.41 25.54 1.54
C THR A 58 -25.72 24.19 0.88
N SER A 59 -26.10 24.18 -0.41
CA SER A 59 -26.30 22.94 -1.17
C SER A 59 -24.99 22.43 -1.79
N ILE A 60 -24.97 21.13 -2.06
CA ILE A 60 -23.79 20.37 -2.52
C ILE A 60 -24.11 19.74 -3.86
N SER A 61 -23.22 19.88 -4.85
CA SER A 61 -23.36 19.22 -6.14
C SER A 61 -23.00 17.74 -6.07
N ASN A 62 -23.43 16.97 -7.07
CA ASN A 62 -22.89 15.64 -7.27
C ASN A 62 -21.42 15.73 -7.74
N TYR A 63 -20.66 14.66 -7.49
CA TYR A 63 -19.33 14.51 -8.04
C TYR A 63 -19.37 14.29 -9.54
N SER A 64 -18.47 14.94 -10.27
CA SER A 64 -18.23 14.65 -11.67
C SER A 64 -16.74 14.36 -11.93
N PRO A 65 -16.42 13.48 -12.89
CA PRO A 65 -15.05 13.05 -13.13
C PRO A 65 -14.30 14.01 -14.06
N PHE A 66 -13.06 14.34 -13.70
CA PHE A 66 -12.13 15.16 -14.46
C PHE A 66 -10.78 14.47 -14.65
N SER A 67 -10.07 14.81 -15.73
CA SER A 67 -8.72 14.32 -15.96
C SER A 67 -7.71 15.08 -15.09
N GLY A 68 -6.76 14.35 -14.52
CA GLY A 68 -5.65 14.93 -13.77
C GLY A 68 -4.61 15.64 -14.63
N GLY A 69 -3.78 16.46 -13.98
CA GLY A 69 -2.60 17.08 -14.59
C GLY A 69 -2.84 18.35 -15.40
N ARG A 70 -4.08 18.84 -15.49
CA ARG A 70 -4.45 20.10 -16.14
C ARG A 70 -5.31 20.98 -15.24
N THR A 71 -5.32 22.27 -15.54
CA THR A 71 -6.25 23.24 -14.95
C THR A 71 -7.51 23.32 -15.80
N TYR A 72 -8.61 23.72 -15.18
CA TYR A 72 -9.90 23.90 -15.82
C TYR A 72 -10.43 25.30 -15.54
N ASP A 73 -11.04 25.93 -16.54
CA ASP A 73 -11.75 27.18 -16.33
C ASP A 73 -13.08 26.90 -15.64
N ILE A 74 -13.30 27.55 -14.50
CA ILE A 74 -14.54 27.47 -13.74
C ILE A 74 -15.31 28.76 -14.03
N VAL A 75 -16.58 28.63 -14.43
CA VAL A 75 -17.49 29.75 -14.59
C VAL A 75 -18.61 29.62 -13.58
N ILE A 76 -18.68 30.59 -12.67
CA ILE A 76 -19.68 30.69 -11.61
C ILE A 76 -20.58 31.88 -11.95
N THR A 77 -21.85 31.60 -12.17
CA THR A 77 -22.88 32.62 -12.40
C THR A 77 -23.74 32.73 -11.15
N ALA A 78 -23.61 33.85 -10.42
CA ALA A 78 -24.31 34.12 -9.19
C ALA A 78 -25.22 35.34 -9.38
N GLY A 79 -26.50 35.11 -9.67
CA GLY A 79 -27.42 36.18 -10.07
C GLY A 79 -26.99 36.86 -11.38
N SER A 80 -26.62 38.15 -11.31
CA SER A 80 -26.10 38.94 -12.44
C SER A 80 -24.57 38.97 -12.53
N THR A 81 -23.87 38.41 -11.55
CA THR A 81 -22.40 38.45 -11.46
C THR A 81 -21.80 37.17 -12.00
N ASN A 82 -20.83 37.31 -12.91
CA ASN A 82 -20.10 36.20 -13.50
C ASN A 82 -18.64 36.22 -13.05
N CYS A 83 -18.22 35.12 -12.44
CA CYS A 83 -16.89 34.91 -11.90
C CYS A 83 -16.20 33.80 -12.71
N LYS A 84 -14.96 34.04 -13.17
CA LYS A 84 -14.20 33.09 -14.00
C LYS A 84 -12.84 32.73 -13.42
N PRO A 85 -12.78 32.05 -12.25
CA PRO A 85 -11.52 31.56 -11.72
C PRO A 85 -10.99 30.36 -12.51
N THR A 86 -9.68 30.26 -12.65
CA THR A 86 -9.01 29.06 -13.13
C THR A 86 -8.77 28.11 -11.95
N SER A 87 -9.03 26.82 -12.15
CA SER A 87 -8.84 25.80 -11.11
C SER A 87 -7.36 25.59 -10.78
N GLU A 88 -7.09 25.11 -9.56
CA GLU A 88 -5.77 24.56 -9.25
C GLU A 88 -5.49 23.30 -10.10
N LYS A 89 -4.21 22.94 -10.22
CA LYS A 89 -3.79 21.75 -10.96
C LYS A 89 -4.19 20.49 -10.17
N LEU A 90 -5.23 19.83 -10.64
CA LEU A 90 -5.72 18.60 -10.01
C LEU A 90 -4.68 17.47 -10.16
N GLY A 91 -4.51 16.67 -9.09
CA GLY A 91 -3.64 15.49 -9.06
C GLY A 91 -4.20 14.34 -9.91
N TYR A 92 -3.95 13.08 -9.53
CA TYR A 92 -4.54 11.91 -10.21
C TYR A 92 -5.29 11.04 -9.21
N GLY A 93 -6.51 10.61 -9.57
CA GLY A 93 -7.34 9.73 -8.73
C GLY A 93 -7.75 10.32 -7.37
N GLY A 94 -7.70 11.64 -7.20
CA GLY A 94 -8.13 12.34 -5.98
C GLY A 94 -9.62 12.69 -6.00
N ALA A 95 -10.18 13.02 -4.85
CA ALA A 95 -11.51 13.63 -4.76
C ALA A 95 -11.40 14.98 -4.08
N TYR A 96 -12.04 15.99 -4.66
CA TYR A 96 -11.93 17.38 -4.26
C TYR A 96 -13.31 18.00 -4.07
N THR A 97 -13.49 18.68 -2.95
CA THR A 97 -14.63 19.55 -2.66
C THR A 97 -14.20 21.00 -2.78
N ILE A 98 -14.82 21.72 -3.69
CA ILE A 98 -14.55 23.14 -3.92
C ILE A 98 -15.67 23.96 -3.28
N VAL A 99 -15.33 24.71 -2.23
CA VAL A 99 -16.28 25.59 -1.54
C VAL A 99 -16.14 27.01 -2.10
N ILE A 100 -17.26 27.56 -2.56
CA ILE A 100 -17.32 28.92 -3.11
C ILE A 100 -17.69 29.87 -1.98
N ASN A 101 -16.72 30.64 -1.47
CA ASN A 101 -16.94 31.56 -0.36
C ASN A 101 -17.33 32.97 -0.82
N GLU A 102 -16.72 33.44 -1.91
CA GLU A 102 -16.94 34.78 -2.43
C GLU A 102 -16.87 34.79 -3.96
N CYS A 103 -17.79 35.51 -4.58
CA CYS A 103 -17.81 35.80 -6.01
C CYS A 103 -18.38 37.21 -6.19
N SER A 104 -17.49 38.18 -6.37
CA SER A 104 -17.79 39.60 -6.54
C SER A 104 -16.98 40.16 -7.72
N GLY A 105 -17.47 39.90 -8.93
CA GLY A 105 -16.82 40.30 -10.18
C GLY A 105 -15.44 39.65 -10.34
N ASP A 106 -14.39 40.45 -10.17
CA ASP A 106 -12.99 40.01 -10.29
C ASP A 106 -12.47 39.28 -9.04
N VAL A 107 -13.15 39.39 -7.89
CA VAL A 107 -12.74 38.72 -6.65
C VAL A 107 -13.49 37.41 -6.49
N THR A 108 -12.74 36.31 -6.54
CA THR A 108 -13.27 34.95 -6.35
C THR A 108 -12.44 34.19 -5.33
N GLN A 109 -13.04 33.79 -4.22
CA GLN A 109 -12.40 32.99 -3.18
C GLN A 109 -12.94 31.57 -3.22
N LEU A 110 -12.15 30.66 -3.78
CA LEU A 110 -12.41 29.23 -3.81
C LEU A 110 -11.54 28.53 -2.76
N ARG A 111 -12.15 27.69 -1.94
CA ARG A 111 -11.43 26.82 -1.01
C ARG A 111 -11.49 25.39 -1.51
N TYR A 112 -10.32 24.79 -1.74
CA TYR A 112 -10.17 23.40 -2.09
C TYR A 112 -10.02 22.55 -0.83
N ILE A 113 -10.82 21.50 -0.72
CA ILE A 113 -10.72 20.49 0.34
C ILE A 113 -10.47 19.16 -0.37
N GLU A 114 -9.38 18.50 -0.01
CA GLU A 114 -9.06 17.17 -0.52
C GLU A 114 -9.82 16.12 0.31
N ASP A 115 -10.84 15.50 -0.27
CA ASP A 115 -11.61 14.43 0.37
C ASP A 115 -10.87 13.09 0.27
N ILE A 116 -10.20 12.85 -0.86
CA ILE A 116 -9.36 11.67 -1.10
C ILE A 116 -8.03 12.14 -1.65
N GLN A 117 -6.96 11.75 -0.97
CA GLN A 117 -5.60 12.11 -1.35
C GLN A 117 -5.27 11.62 -2.77
N PRO A 118 -4.73 12.50 -3.65
CA PRO A 118 -4.33 12.10 -4.99
C PRO A 118 -3.22 11.06 -4.95
N ASN A 119 -3.20 10.18 -5.94
CA ASN A 119 -2.09 9.26 -6.17
C ASN A 119 -0.83 10.05 -6.52
N THR A 120 0.23 9.86 -5.74
CA THR A 120 1.52 10.53 -5.92
C THR A 120 2.55 9.68 -6.67
N VAL A 121 2.32 8.35 -6.75
CA VAL A 121 3.29 7.40 -7.32
C VAL A 121 2.63 6.52 -8.39
N HIS A 122 3.31 6.34 -9.51
CA HIS A 122 2.87 5.46 -10.58
C HIS A 122 2.95 3.99 -10.14
N MET A 123 1.91 3.19 -10.38
CA MET A 123 1.87 1.78 -9.97
C MET A 123 3.05 0.94 -10.51
N ALA A 124 3.62 1.32 -11.67
CA ALA A 124 4.82 0.68 -12.22
C ALA A 124 6.05 0.75 -11.30
N TRP A 125 6.11 1.64 -10.31
CA TRP A 125 7.18 1.65 -9.31
C TRP A 125 7.20 0.39 -8.43
N GLN A 126 6.11 -0.38 -8.38
CA GLN A 126 6.09 -1.68 -7.70
C GLN A 126 6.86 -2.76 -8.46
N ILE A 127 6.99 -2.64 -9.79
CA ILE A 127 7.69 -3.62 -10.64
C ILE A 127 9.14 -3.83 -10.19
N PRO A 128 9.99 -2.79 -10.06
CA PRO A 128 11.38 -2.99 -9.64
C PRO A 128 11.48 -3.55 -8.21
N GLN A 129 10.56 -3.19 -7.31
CA GLN A 129 10.54 -3.71 -5.95
C GLN A 129 10.28 -5.22 -5.93
N TYR A 130 9.26 -5.69 -6.64
CA TYR A 130 8.97 -7.12 -6.73
C TYR A 130 10.08 -7.88 -7.44
N PHE A 131 10.66 -7.30 -8.49
CA PHE A 131 11.78 -7.92 -9.20
C PHE A 131 12.98 -8.18 -8.27
N ILE A 132 13.43 -7.16 -7.52
CA ILE A 132 14.56 -7.30 -6.59
C ILE A 132 14.25 -8.30 -5.48
N LEU A 133 13.03 -8.26 -4.93
CA LEU A 133 12.59 -9.20 -3.88
C LEU A 133 12.62 -10.64 -4.38
N THR A 134 12.05 -10.92 -5.55
CA THR A 134 12.04 -12.26 -6.14
C THR A 134 13.46 -12.73 -6.50
N CYS A 135 14.32 -11.86 -7.02
CA CYS A 135 15.73 -12.20 -7.25
C CYS A 135 16.44 -12.58 -5.94
N GLY A 136 16.24 -11.81 -4.87
CA GLY A 136 16.82 -12.10 -3.56
C GLY A 136 16.31 -13.42 -2.97
N GLU A 137 15.01 -13.68 -3.09
CA GLU A 137 14.39 -14.93 -2.65
C GLU A 137 14.96 -16.13 -3.40
N VAL A 138 15.03 -16.08 -4.73
CA VAL A 138 15.54 -17.19 -5.54
C VAL A 138 17.01 -17.46 -5.21
N VAL A 139 17.84 -16.41 -5.14
CA VAL A 139 19.25 -16.57 -4.80
C VAL A 139 19.41 -17.16 -3.41
N PHE A 140 18.72 -16.65 -2.39
CA PHE A 140 18.88 -17.13 -1.01
C PHE A 140 18.31 -18.55 -0.81
N SER A 141 17.07 -18.79 -1.28
CA SER A 141 16.36 -20.05 -1.03
C SER A 141 16.92 -21.21 -1.83
N VAL A 142 17.24 -21.01 -3.12
CA VAL A 142 17.74 -22.08 -3.99
C VAL A 142 19.16 -22.47 -3.56
N THR A 143 20.05 -21.50 -3.34
CA THR A 143 21.43 -21.83 -2.91
C THR A 143 21.47 -22.41 -1.51
N GLY A 144 20.61 -21.94 -0.58
CA GLY A 144 20.54 -22.47 0.78
C GLY A 144 20.09 -23.93 0.80
N LEU A 145 19.08 -24.27 -0.01
CA LEU A 145 18.60 -25.65 -0.16
C LEU A 145 19.62 -26.53 -0.88
N GLU A 146 20.27 -26.03 -1.94
CA GLU A 146 21.31 -26.76 -2.67
C GLU A 146 22.49 -27.10 -1.76
N PHE A 147 22.96 -26.14 -0.97
CA PHE A 147 24.02 -26.36 0.02
C PHE A 147 23.59 -27.39 1.08
N SER A 148 22.38 -27.25 1.62
CA SER A 148 21.84 -28.17 2.63
C SER A 148 21.73 -29.59 2.09
N TYR A 149 21.31 -29.77 0.84
CA TYR A 149 21.26 -31.08 0.19
C TYR A 149 22.63 -31.65 -0.16
N SER A 150 23.63 -30.81 -0.45
CA SER A 150 25.00 -31.26 -0.72
C SER A 150 25.74 -31.75 0.53
N GLN A 151 25.37 -31.22 1.69
CA GLN A 151 25.99 -31.53 2.98
C GLN A 151 25.23 -32.61 3.76
N ALA A 152 24.09 -33.07 3.26
CA ALA A 152 23.24 -34.02 3.96
C ALA A 152 23.20 -35.40 3.30
N PRO A 153 23.07 -36.46 4.11
CA PRO A 153 23.01 -37.82 3.60
C PRO A 153 21.82 -38.08 2.66
N SER A 154 21.99 -39.05 1.77
CA SER A 154 20.99 -39.45 0.78
C SER A 154 19.61 -39.79 1.38
N ASN A 155 19.56 -40.31 2.61
CA ASN A 155 18.34 -40.68 3.32
C ASN A 155 17.63 -39.52 4.07
N MET A 156 18.24 -38.32 4.18
CA MET A 156 17.69 -37.19 4.98
C MET A 156 17.12 -36.03 4.16
N LYS A 157 17.16 -36.09 2.83
CA LYS A 157 16.71 -34.98 1.96
C LYS A 157 15.27 -34.55 2.22
N SER A 158 14.34 -35.48 2.44
CA SER A 158 12.94 -35.17 2.75
C SER A 158 12.76 -34.47 4.10
N VAL A 159 13.59 -34.82 5.10
CA VAL A 159 13.55 -34.20 6.43
C VAL A 159 14.09 -32.77 6.38
N LEU A 160 15.12 -32.52 5.56
CA LEU A 160 15.62 -31.17 5.33
C LEU A 160 14.60 -30.26 4.65
N GLN A 161 13.89 -30.77 3.64
CA GLN A 161 12.84 -29.99 2.98
C GLN A 161 11.71 -29.64 3.97
N ALA A 162 11.31 -30.60 4.80
CA ALA A 162 10.33 -30.35 5.86
C ALA A 162 10.85 -29.34 6.90
N GLY A 163 12.13 -29.42 7.26
CA GLY A 163 12.80 -28.45 8.14
C GLY A 163 12.83 -27.05 7.54
N TRP A 164 13.13 -26.92 6.26
CA TRP A 164 13.09 -25.65 5.53
C TRP A 164 11.69 -25.04 5.57
N LEU A 165 10.65 -25.81 5.20
CA LEU A 165 9.26 -25.34 5.26
C LEU A 165 8.82 -24.95 6.67
N LEU A 166 9.29 -25.66 7.69
CA LEU A 166 9.03 -25.31 9.08
C LEU A 166 9.63 -23.94 9.44
N THR A 167 10.87 -23.65 9.01
CA THR A 167 11.46 -22.33 9.25
C THR A 167 10.71 -21.21 8.54
N VAL A 168 10.21 -21.44 7.32
CA VAL A 168 9.35 -20.50 6.60
C VAL A 168 8.04 -20.26 7.35
N ALA A 169 7.42 -21.33 7.87
CA ALA A 169 6.19 -21.22 8.66
C ALA A 169 6.41 -20.40 9.95
N VAL A 170 7.50 -20.63 10.67
CA VAL A 170 7.88 -19.85 11.86
C VAL A 170 8.10 -18.38 11.48
N GLY A 171 8.78 -18.10 10.37
CA GLY A 171 8.95 -16.73 9.86
C GLY A 171 7.62 -16.03 9.58
N ASN A 172 6.70 -16.71 8.91
CA ASN A 172 5.35 -16.18 8.63
C ASN A 172 4.56 -15.91 9.91
N ILE A 173 4.69 -16.76 10.94
CA ILE A 173 4.07 -16.53 12.25
C ILE A 173 4.64 -15.26 12.91
N ILE A 174 5.96 -15.05 12.86
CA ILE A 174 6.60 -13.85 13.40
C ILE A 174 6.07 -12.60 12.69
N VAL A 175 5.97 -12.61 11.36
CA VAL A 175 5.42 -11.48 10.58
C VAL A 175 3.97 -11.20 10.98
N LEU A 176 3.14 -12.23 11.14
CA LEU A 176 1.75 -12.08 11.56
C LEU A 176 1.63 -11.50 12.97
N ILE A 177 2.45 -11.97 13.91
CA ILE A 177 2.48 -11.43 15.28
C ILE A 177 2.91 -9.97 15.25
N VAL A 178 3.94 -9.61 14.48
CA VAL A 178 4.39 -8.21 14.38
C VAL A 178 3.28 -7.36 13.73
N ALA A 179 2.68 -7.77 12.63
CA ALA A 179 1.62 -7.00 11.97
C ALA A 179 0.32 -6.90 12.79
N GLY A 180 -0.04 -7.95 13.53
CA GLY A 180 -1.28 -8.00 14.31
C GLY A 180 -1.16 -7.45 15.73
N ALA A 181 0.00 -7.56 16.37
CA ALA A 181 0.23 -7.14 17.75
C ALA A 181 0.95 -5.79 17.88
N SER A 182 1.60 -5.31 16.82
CA SER A 182 2.24 -4.00 16.85
C SER A 182 1.18 -2.91 16.89
N LYS A 183 1.04 -2.26 18.05
CA LYS A 183 0.43 -0.93 18.16
C LYS A 183 1.39 0.16 17.67
N LEU A 184 2.27 -0.14 16.72
CA LEU A 184 3.09 0.87 16.09
C LEU A 184 2.14 1.71 15.25
N SER A 185 1.91 2.96 15.66
CA SER A 185 0.95 3.86 15.01
C SER A 185 1.35 4.17 13.57
N ASP A 186 2.65 4.03 13.26
CA ASP A 186 3.23 4.48 12.01
C ASP A 186 3.87 3.32 11.24
N GLN A 187 3.43 3.15 10.00
CA GLN A 187 3.87 2.09 9.09
C GLN A 187 5.38 2.11 8.78
N TRP A 188 6.04 3.28 8.86
CA TRP A 188 7.47 3.39 8.64
C TRP A 188 8.29 2.70 9.74
N ALA A 189 7.78 2.66 10.98
CA ALA A 189 8.47 2.03 12.10
C ALA A 189 8.52 0.50 11.92
N GLU A 190 7.47 -0.09 11.36
CA GLU A 190 7.42 -1.52 11.01
C GLU A 190 8.49 -1.89 9.97
N TYR A 191 8.64 -1.07 8.93
CA TYR A 191 9.66 -1.31 7.91
C TYR A 191 11.08 -1.24 8.47
N VAL A 192 11.35 -0.30 9.37
CA VAL A 192 12.65 -0.20 10.05
C VAL A 192 12.90 -1.41 10.96
N LEU A 193 11.89 -1.89 11.66
CA LEU A 193 11.98 -3.10 12.49
C LEU A 193 12.35 -4.33 11.65
N PHE A 194 11.65 -4.56 10.53
CA PHE A 194 11.96 -5.69 9.65
C PHE A 194 13.35 -5.57 9.03
N ALA A 195 13.77 -4.37 8.63
CA ALA A 195 15.12 -4.13 8.13
C ALA A 195 16.19 -4.45 9.20
N ALA A 196 15.97 -4.05 10.45
CA ALA A 196 16.88 -4.33 11.56
C ALA A 196 16.95 -5.83 11.87
N LEU A 197 15.82 -6.54 11.85
CA LEU A 197 15.76 -7.99 12.06
C LEU A 197 16.53 -8.73 10.94
N LEU A 198 16.33 -8.33 9.68
CA LEU A 198 17.06 -8.91 8.55
C LEU A 198 18.56 -8.64 8.64
N PHE A 199 18.96 -7.43 9.03
CA PHE A 199 20.36 -7.09 9.23
C PHE A 199 21.02 -7.92 10.34
N ALA A 200 20.32 -8.14 11.46
CA ALA A 200 20.79 -9.02 12.53
C ALA A 200 20.98 -10.46 12.03
N VAL A 201 20.02 -10.98 11.25
CA VAL A 201 20.12 -12.31 10.63
C VAL A 201 21.33 -12.38 9.68
N CYS A 202 21.58 -11.36 8.86
CA CYS A 202 22.76 -11.30 8.00
C CYS A 202 24.07 -11.36 8.80
N ILE A 203 24.17 -10.67 9.94
CA ILE A 203 25.35 -10.75 10.81
C ILE A 203 25.54 -12.16 11.36
N ILE A 204 24.46 -12.78 11.87
CA ILE A 204 24.51 -14.15 12.39
C ILE A 204 24.98 -15.11 11.30
N PHE A 205 24.42 -15.02 10.09
CA PHE A 205 24.85 -15.83 8.94
C PHE A 205 26.31 -15.59 8.56
N ALA A 206 26.78 -14.34 8.57
CA ALA A 206 28.17 -14.02 8.26
C ALA A 206 29.13 -14.63 9.29
N VAL A 207 28.79 -14.56 10.58
CA VAL A 207 29.56 -15.19 11.67
C VAL A 207 29.55 -16.71 11.53
N MET A 208 28.37 -17.31 11.32
CA MET A 208 28.24 -18.76 11.12
C MET A 208 29.06 -19.25 9.93
N ALA A 209 29.02 -18.52 8.80
CA ALA A 209 29.80 -18.84 7.61
C ALA A 209 31.32 -18.73 7.86
N TYR A 210 31.76 -17.73 8.64
CA TYR A 210 33.18 -17.59 8.99
C TYR A 210 33.70 -18.74 9.85
N PHE A 211 32.87 -19.30 10.73
CA PHE A 211 33.23 -20.44 11.59
C PHE A 211 32.88 -21.80 10.96
N TYR A 212 32.33 -21.84 9.75
CA TYR A 212 31.91 -23.07 9.11
C TYR A 212 33.12 -23.84 8.56
N THR A 213 33.37 -25.03 9.11
CA THR A 213 34.35 -25.98 8.57
C THR A 213 33.64 -26.86 7.55
N TYR A 214 34.17 -26.94 6.33
CA TYR A 214 33.61 -27.76 5.26
C TYR A 214 33.79 -29.24 5.61
N THR A 215 32.69 -29.99 5.70
CA THR A 215 32.74 -31.44 5.90
C THR A 215 32.76 -32.10 4.52
N ASP A 216 33.77 -32.92 4.24
CA ASP A 216 33.85 -33.63 2.96
C ASP A 216 32.67 -34.62 2.82
N PRO A 217 31.82 -34.49 1.78
CA PRO A 217 30.62 -35.32 1.61
C PRO A 217 30.92 -36.82 1.59
N ASN A 218 32.09 -37.19 1.06
CA ASN A 218 32.54 -38.57 0.95
C ASN A 218 32.83 -39.21 2.32
N GLU A 219 33.25 -38.44 3.33
CA GLU A 219 33.47 -38.97 4.68
C GLU A 219 32.14 -39.19 5.41
N VAL A 220 31.15 -38.33 5.18
CA VAL A 220 29.81 -38.47 5.77
C VAL A 220 29.09 -39.70 5.20
N GLU A 221 29.16 -39.91 3.88
CA GLU A 221 28.59 -41.11 3.24
C GLU A 221 29.30 -42.38 3.71
N ALA A 222 30.63 -42.38 3.82
CA ALA A 222 31.38 -43.53 4.32
C ALA A 222 31.03 -43.90 5.77
N GLN A 223 30.83 -42.91 6.65
CA GLN A 223 30.41 -43.15 8.04
C GLN A 223 29.01 -43.75 8.14
N LEU A 224 28.10 -43.35 7.25
CA LEU A 224 26.73 -43.86 7.24
C LEU A 224 26.63 -45.27 6.66
N ASP A 225 27.39 -45.57 5.61
CA ASP A 225 27.51 -46.92 5.08
C ASP A 225 28.09 -47.89 6.12
N GLU A 226 29.07 -47.44 6.93
CA GLU A 226 29.58 -48.22 8.05
C GLU A 226 28.54 -48.43 9.16
N GLU A 227 27.75 -47.40 9.50
CA GLU A 227 26.68 -47.54 10.48
C GLU A 227 25.56 -48.47 10.00
N GLU A 228 25.16 -48.39 8.73
CA GLU A 228 24.17 -49.29 8.14
C GLU A 228 24.67 -50.74 8.13
N LYS A 229 25.93 -50.98 7.75
CA LYS A 229 26.55 -52.32 7.84
C LYS A 229 26.57 -52.84 9.28
N LYS A 230 26.96 -52.00 10.25
CA LYS A 230 26.93 -52.38 11.69
C LYS A 230 25.53 -52.68 12.20
N LYS A 231 24.50 -51.97 11.71
CA LYS A 231 23.10 -52.26 12.06
C LYS A 231 22.64 -53.58 11.43
N GLN A 232 22.96 -53.84 10.16
CA GLN A 232 22.62 -55.11 9.49
C GLN A 232 23.27 -56.32 10.19
N ILE A 233 24.57 -56.24 10.52
CA ILE A 233 25.29 -57.31 11.24
C ILE A 233 24.70 -57.56 12.64
N LYS A 234 24.19 -56.52 13.31
CA LYS A 234 23.52 -56.67 14.62
C LYS A 234 22.10 -57.25 14.50
N GLN A 235 21.47 -57.13 13.34
CA GLN A 235 20.09 -57.57 13.10
C GLN A 235 20.02 -59.00 12.56
N ASP A 236 21.09 -59.48 11.92
CA ASP A 236 21.22 -60.84 11.41
C ASP A 236 22.62 -61.41 11.76
N PRO A 237 22.79 -62.09 12.91
CA PRO A 237 24.10 -62.54 13.38
C PRO A 237 24.69 -63.72 12.60
N ASP A 238 23.96 -64.32 11.64
CA ASP A 238 24.40 -65.47 10.84
C ASP A 238 25.01 -65.09 9.46
N LEU A 239 25.20 -63.79 9.19
CA LEU A 239 25.84 -63.32 7.96
C LEU A 239 27.37 -63.24 8.11
N HIS A 240 28.05 -64.39 8.11
CA HIS A 240 29.52 -64.48 8.05
C HIS A 240 30.00 -65.43 6.95
#